data_AF-A0A3D0V4X3-F1
#
_entry.id   AF-A0A3D0V4X3-F1
#
_cell.length_a   1.000
_cell.length_b   1.000
_cell.length_c   1.000
_cell.angle_alpha   90.00
_cell.angle_beta   90.00
_cell.angle_gamma   90.00
#
_symmetry.space_group_name_H-M   'P 1'
#
loop_
_entity.id
_entity.type
_entity.pdbx_description
1 polymer ?
#
loop_
_entity_poly.entity_id
_entity_poly.type
_entity_poly.pdbx_seq_one_letter_code
_entity_poly.pdbx_strand_id
1 'polypeptide(L)'
;MHQKPPYRYALRTLVIFVILLGAYYVYLDTKLPFLQESSQEEVIISNKDRSKELCDTMTYANAWSLAEASTDCLEAGSLNLTNPDANFCNENSHTWQFVLENVTQEGCGAGCYVHTDTGEVELNWMCTGLINE
;
A
#
# COMPACT_ATOMS: atom_id res chain seq x y z
N MET A 1 -75.14 -22.40 -22.15
CA MET A 1 -74.09 -21.76 -21.33
C MET A 1 -72.78 -22.51 -21.53
N HIS A 2 -71.83 -21.98 -22.31
CA HIS A 2 -70.52 -22.59 -22.49
C HIS A 2 -69.49 -21.92 -21.56
N GLN A 3 -69.13 -22.61 -20.48
CA GLN A 3 -67.98 -22.22 -19.65
C GLN A 3 -66.70 -22.48 -20.45
N LYS A 4 -65.95 -21.42 -20.75
CA LYS A 4 -64.62 -21.55 -21.38
C LYS A 4 -63.64 -22.10 -20.34
N PRO A 5 -62.78 -23.07 -20.69
CA PRO A 5 -61.93 -23.77 -19.72
C PRO A 5 -60.88 -22.84 -19.08
N PRO A 6 -60.65 -22.95 -17.76
CA PRO A 6 -59.81 -22.03 -16.97
C PRO A 6 -58.33 -22.05 -17.38
N TYR A 7 -57.89 -23.09 -18.10
CA TYR A 7 -56.54 -23.26 -18.62
C TYR A 7 -56.07 -22.09 -19.50
N ARG A 8 -56.97 -21.48 -20.29
CA ARG A 8 -56.60 -20.37 -21.19
C ARG A 8 -56.18 -19.11 -20.45
N TYR A 9 -56.68 -18.91 -19.23
CA TYR A 9 -56.29 -17.78 -18.38
C TYR A 9 -54.95 -18.07 -17.70
N ALA A 10 -54.75 -19.28 -17.19
CA ALA A 10 -53.48 -19.69 -16.58
C ALA A 10 -52.29 -19.60 -17.56
N LEU A 11 -52.48 -20.02 -18.82
CA LEU A 11 -51.44 -19.95 -19.84
C LEU A 11 -51.07 -18.50 -20.18
N ARG A 12 -52.05 -17.58 -20.23
CA ARG A 12 -51.80 -16.15 -20.48
C ARG A 12 -51.02 -15.52 -19.34
N THR A 13 -51.36 -15.83 -18.10
CA THR A 13 -50.66 -15.29 -16.93
C THR A 13 -49.21 -15.77 -16.88
N LEU A 14 -48.95 -17.03 -17.24
CA LEU A 14 -47.59 -17.58 -17.27
C LEU A 14 -46.72 -16.90 -18.34
N VAL A 15 -47.26 -16.66 -19.53
CA VAL A 15 -46.56 -15.93 -20.60
C VAL A 15 -46.20 -14.50 -20.16
N ILE A 16 -47.13 -13.80 -19.49
CA ILE A 16 -46.87 -12.45 -18.97
C ILE A 16 -45.75 -12.48 -17.92
N PHE A 17 -45.75 -13.47 -17.02
CA PHE A 17 -44.75 -13.58 -15.97
C PHE A 17 -43.34 -13.84 -16.53
N VAL A 18 -43.23 -14.68 -17.57
CA VAL A 18 -41.95 -14.92 -18.27
C VAL A 18 -41.43 -13.65 -18.94
N ILE A 19 -42.31 -12.86 -19.58
CA ILE A 19 -41.93 -11.59 -20.21
C ILE A 19 -41.45 -10.58 -19.16
N LEU A 20 -42.15 -10.47 -18.02
CA LEU A 20 -41.77 -9.57 -16.93
C LEU A 20 -40.43 -9.95 -16.29
N LEU A 21 -40.21 -11.26 -16.05
CA LEU A 21 -38.92 -11.75 -15.57
C LEU A 21 -37.80 -11.46 -16.57
N GLY A 22 -38.01 -11.72 -17.85
CA GLY A 22 -37.03 -11.41 -18.90
C GLY A 22 -36.68 -9.93 -18.97
N ALA A 23 -37.69 -9.05 -18.94
CA ALA A 23 -37.48 -7.61 -18.92
C ALA A 23 -36.76 -7.13 -17.64
N TYR A 24 -37.06 -7.74 -16.49
CA TYR A 24 -36.38 -7.48 -15.23
C TYR A 24 -34.91 -7.91 -15.27
N TYR A 25 -34.59 -9.08 -15.83
CA TYR A 25 -33.21 -9.53 -16.02
C TYR A 25 -32.41 -8.61 -16.96
N VAL A 26 -32.99 -8.20 -18.08
CA VAL A 26 -32.36 -7.23 -19.00
C VAL A 26 -32.19 -5.86 -18.34
N TYR A 27 -33.14 -5.43 -17.51
CA TYR A 27 -33.02 -4.22 -16.70
C TYR A 27 -31.87 -4.29 -15.70
N LEU A 28 -31.72 -5.42 -14.99
CA LEU A 28 -30.58 -5.64 -14.09
C LEU A 28 -29.25 -5.61 -14.87
N ASP A 29 -29.16 -6.30 -16.00
CA ASP A 29 -27.94 -6.36 -16.82
C ASP A 29 -27.52 -4.96 -17.33
N THR A 30 -28.47 -4.16 -17.80
CA THR A 30 -28.21 -2.79 -18.29
C THR A 30 -27.92 -1.77 -17.18
N LYS A 31 -28.38 -2.01 -15.94
CA LYS A 31 -28.14 -1.13 -14.78
C LYS A 31 -26.89 -1.52 -13.98
N LEU A 32 -26.33 -2.70 -14.19
CA LEU A 32 -25.11 -3.17 -13.50
C LEU A 32 -23.79 -3.12 -14.29
N PRO A 33 -23.56 -2.30 -15.35
CA PRO A 33 -22.22 -2.21 -15.93
C PRO A 33 -21.26 -1.37 -15.08
N PHE A 34 -21.74 -0.65 -14.04
CA PHE A 34 -20.93 0.28 -13.25
C PHE A 34 -20.01 -0.39 -12.20
N LEU A 35 -20.13 -1.70 -11.95
CA LEU A 35 -19.28 -2.40 -10.97
C LEU A 35 -18.18 -3.26 -11.60
N GLN A 36 -17.97 -3.17 -12.93
CA GLN A 36 -16.98 -3.99 -13.63
C GLN A 36 -15.84 -3.19 -14.28
N GLU A 37 -15.81 -1.88 -14.06
CA GLU A 37 -14.73 -0.98 -14.49
C GLU A 37 -13.82 -0.59 -13.32
N SER A 38 -13.52 -1.53 -12.42
CA SER A 38 -12.51 -1.36 -11.36
C SER A 38 -11.27 -2.25 -11.56
N SER A 39 -11.18 -3.02 -12.64
CA SER A 39 -10.10 -4.00 -12.85
C SER A 39 -8.93 -3.53 -13.72
N GLN A 40 -8.90 -2.27 -14.17
CA GLN A 40 -7.77 -1.72 -14.92
C GLN A 40 -7.07 -0.52 -14.26
N GLU A 41 -7.52 -0.07 -13.09
CA GLU A 41 -6.86 0.98 -12.29
C GLU A 41 -5.98 0.41 -11.15
N GLU A 42 -5.83 -0.91 -11.04
CA GLU A 42 -5.01 -1.53 -9.96
C GLU A 42 -3.55 -1.82 -10.40
N VAL A 43 -3.22 -1.70 -11.69
CA VAL A 43 -1.88 -2.08 -12.20
C VAL A 43 -0.89 -0.91 -12.22
N ILE A 44 -1.36 0.35 -12.21
CA ILE A 44 -0.47 1.53 -12.17
C ILE A 44 -0.17 1.94 -10.71
N ILE A 45 -1.10 1.70 -9.78
CA ILE A 45 -0.90 1.78 -8.33
C ILE A 45 -0.28 0.46 -7.83
N SER A 46 0.84 0.05 -8.40
CA SER A 46 1.56 -1.11 -7.88
C SER A 46 3.06 -0.94 -8.00
N ASN A 47 3.54 -0.25 -9.04
CA ASN A 47 4.98 -0.05 -9.18
C ASN A 47 5.52 1.08 -8.29
N LYS A 48 4.71 2.09 -7.96
CA LYS A 48 5.13 3.22 -7.11
C LYS A 48 5.08 2.93 -5.61
N ASP A 49 4.12 2.11 -5.17
CA ASP A 49 4.07 1.65 -3.77
C ASP A 49 5.09 0.55 -3.51
N ARG A 50 5.29 -0.37 -4.47
CA ARG A 50 6.25 -1.46 -4.32
C ARG A 50 7.71 -0.98 -4.32
N SER A 51 8.01 0.15 -4.97
CA SER A 51 9.34 0.79 -4.87
C SER A 51 9.56 1.52 -3.54
N LYS A 52 8.49 1.92 -2.84
CA LYS A 52 8.62 2.44 -1.46
C LYS A 52 8.86 1.32 -0.45
N GLU A 53 8.52 0.07 -0.77
CA GLU A 53 8.72 -1.07 0.12
C GLU A 53 10.02 -1.84 -0.15
N LEU A 54 10.68 -1.62 -1.27
CA LEU A 54 11.86 -2.37 -1.70
C LEU A 54 12.99 -1.43 -2.13
N CYS A 55 14.15 -1.58 -1.51
CA CYS A 55 15.41 -0.95 -1.91
C CYS A 55 16.31 -2.06 -2.44
N ASP A 56 16.53 -2.10 -3.75
CA ASP A 56 17.21 -3.19 -4.46
C ASP A 56 16.59 -4.57 -4.17
N THR A 57 17.24 -5.34 -3.28
CA THR A 57 16.87 -6.68 -2.87
C THR A 57 16.29 -6.73 -1.45
N MET A 58 16.28 -5.61 -0.72
CA MET A 58 15.89 -5.57 0.69
C MET A 58 14.62 -4.77 0.91
N THR A 59 13.66 -5.38 1.59
CA THR A 59 12.41 -4.70 1.96
C THR A 59 12.62 -3.72 3.09
N TYR A 60 11.76 -2.69 3.18
CA TYR A 60 11.73 -1.77 4.31
C TYR A 60 11.67 -2.51 5.65
N ALA A 61 10.81 -3.52 5.78
CA ALA A 61 10.64 -4.27 7.02
C ALA A 61 11.91 -5.04 7.43
N ASN A 62 12.61 -5.63 6.47
CA ASN A 62 13.88 -6.32 6.75
C ASN A 62 14.95 -5.31 7.17
N ALA A 63 15.10 -4.20 6.45
CA ALA A 63 16.04 -3.16 6.79
C ALA A 63 15.73 -2.53 8.16
N TRP A 64 14.46 -2.30 8.46
CA TRP A 64 13.99 -1.82 9.76
C TRP A 64 14.40 -2.76 10.88
N SER A 65 14.20 -4.07 10.70
CA SER A 65 14.61 -5.06 11.72
C SER A 65 16.12 -5.10 11.96
N LEU A 66 16.93 -4.85 10.92
CA LEU A 66 18.39 -4.74 11.05
C LEU A 66 18.78 -3.48 11.82
N ALA A 67 18.13 -2.36 11.53
CA ALA A 67 18.32 -1.11 12.24
C ALA A 67 17.91 -1.22 13.73
N GLU A 68 16.78 -1.86 14.03
CA GLU A 68 16.32 -2.12 15.41
C GLU A 68 17.24 -3.08 16.17
N ALA A 69 17.96 -3.96 15.47
CA ALA A 69 18.94 -4.86 16.09
C ALA A 69 20.30 -4.19 16.33
N SER A 70 20.56 -3.01 15.74
CA SER A 70 21.84 -2.33 15.83
C SER A 70 21.99 -1.57 17.16
N THR A 71 22.96 -2.01 17.97
CA THR A 71 23.27 -1.34 19.24
C THR A 71 23.79 0.08 18.99
N ASP A 72 24.68 0.27 18.02
CA ASP A 72 25.26 1.58 17.71
C ASP A 72 24.19 2.62 17.33
N CYS A 73 23.20 2.23 16.53
CA CYS A 73 22.10 3.12 16.17
C CYS A 73 21.22 3.45 17.37
N LEU A 74 20.92 2.46 18.22
CA LEU A 74 20.07 2.65 19.40
C LEU A 74 20.75 3.43 20.53
N GLU A 75 22.08 3.37 20.63
CA GLU A 75 22.85 4.22 21.55
C GLU A 75 22.89 5.68 21.08
N ALA A 76 22.88 5.90 19.75
CA ALA A 76 22.89 7.24 19.18
C ALA A 76 21.53 7.96 19.25
N GLY A 77 20.42 7.22 19.18
CA GLY A 77 19.06 7.75 19.24
C GLY A 77 17.98 6.68 19.04
N SER A 78 16.74 7.11 18.88
CA SER A 78 15.59 6.22 18.62
C SER A 78 15.17 6.30 17.15
N LEU A 79 14.84 5.16 16.52
CA LEU A 79 14.34 5.17 15.14
C LEU A 79 13.04 5.97 15.03
N ASN A 80 12.94 6.85 14.02
CA ASN A 80 11.76 7.68 13.80
C ASN A 80 10.59 6.86 13.24
N LEU A 81 9.54 6.69 14.05
CA LEU A 81 8.28 6.04 13.66
C LEU A 81 7.20 7.04 13.25
N THR A 82 7.36 8.32 13.61
CA THR A 82 6.32 9.35 13.48
C THR A 82 6.31 9.96 12.08
N ASN A 83 7.46 9.99 11.42
CA ASN A 83 7.61 10.50 10.06
C ASN A 83 8.24 9.44 9.15
N PRO A 84 7.44 8.50 8.61
CA PRO A 84 7.95 7.45 7.73
C PRO A 84 8.55 8.00 6.43
N ASP A 85 8.14 9.18 5.97
CA ASP A 85 8.73 9.81 4.77
C ASP A 85 10.16 10.32 5.02
N ALA A 86 10.59 10.45 6.27
CA ALA A 86 11.99 10.73 6.62
C ALA A 86 12.88 9.48 6.49
N ASN A 87 12.28 8.28 6.48
CA ASN A 87 12.98 7.03 6.24
C ASN A 87 12.87 6.70 4.76
N PHE A 88 13.99 6.61 4.06
CA PHE A 88 13.98 6.43 2.61
C PHE A 88 15.10 5.53 2.13
N CYS A 89 14.86 4.91 0.97
CA CYS A 89 15.86 4.19 0.22
C CYS A 89 16.63 5.16 -0.67
N ASN A 90 17.95 5.10 -0.62
CA ASN A 90 18.82 5.68 -1.64
C ASN A 90 19.30 4.56 -2.58
N GLU A 91 18.62 4.42 -3.71
CA GLU A 91 18.94 3.40 -4.73
C GLU A 91 20.35 3.55 -5.30
N ASN A 92 20.93 4.76 -5.32
CA ASN A 92 22.28 4.97 -5.85
C ASN A 92 23.38 4.45 -4.92
N SER A 93 23.13 4.50 -3.61
CA SER A 93 24.07 4.00 -2.61
C SER A 93 23.70 2.61 -2.11
N HIS A 94 22.59 2.04 -2.58
CA HIS A 94 22.07 0.76 -2.12
C HIS A 94 21.85 0.75 -0.61
N THR A 95 21.22 1.80 -0.07
CA THR A 95 21.10 1.99 1.38
C THR A 95 19.71 2.42 1.81
N TRP A 96 19.16 1.74 2.82
CA TRP A 96 18.04 2.27 3.59
C TRP A 96 18.54 3.24 4.65
N GLN A 97 18.00 4.45 4.67
CA GLN A 97 18.28 5.44 5.69
C GLN A 97 17.08 5.56 6.64
N PHE A 98 17.32 5.35 7.92
CA PHE A 98 16.36 5.59 9.00
C PHE A 98 16.83 6.77 9.84
N VAL A 99 16.01 7.82 9.93
CA VAL A 99 16.38 8.99 10.75
C VAL A 99 16.24 8.64 12.23
N LEU A 100 17.23 9.06 13.02
CA LEU A 100 17.20 8.92 14.47
C LEU A 100 16.65 10.20 15.12
N GLU A 101 15.76 10.02 16.08
CA GLU A 101 15.24 11.06 16.98
C GLU A 101 15.93 10.97 18.35
N ASN A 102 15.80 12.04 19.14
CA ASN A 102 16.38 12.13 20.49
C ASN A 102 17.89 11.84 20.51
N VAL A 103 18.59 12.34 19.48
CA VAL A 103 20.01 12.07 19.28
C VAL A 103 20.85 12.66 20.41
N THR A 104 21.89 11.92 20.80
CA THR A 104 22.70 12.23 21.98
C THR A 104 23.71 13.36 21.77
N GLN A 105 24.00 13.74 20.52
CA GLN A 105 24.99 14.75 20.17
C GLN A 105 24.33 16.07 19.76
N GLU A 106 24.55 17.12 20.55
CA GLU A 106 24.03 18.46 20.28
C GLU A 106 24.59 19.04 18.97
N GLY A 107 23.73 19.71 18.19
CA GLY A 107 24.10 20.30 16.90
C GLY A 107 24.24 19.29 15.75
N CYS A 108 23.91 18.01 15.98
CA CYS A 108 23.94 16.98 14.97
C CYS A 108 22.57 16.33 14.77
N GLY A 109 22.29 15.89 13.54
CA GLY A 109 21.35 14.81 13.28
C GLY A 109 22.08 13.49 13.16
N ALA A 110 21.36 12.37 13.24
CA ALA A 110 21.91 11.05 12.98
C ALA A 110 20.94 10.20 12.16
N GLY A 111 21.48 9.25 11.41
CA GLY A 111 20.71 8.23 10.70
C GLY A 111 21.35 6.86 10.84
N CYS A 112 20.51 5.83 10.92
CA CYS A 112 20.90 4.44 10.83
C CYS A 112 20.80 3.97 9.38
N TYR A 113 21.93 3.62 8.80
CA TYR A 113 22.08 3.28 7.38
C TYR A 113 22.19 1.77 7.29
N VAL A 114 21.37 1.13 6.45
CA VAL A 114 21.38 -0.31 6.23
C VAL A 114 21.68 -0.58 4.78
N HIS A 115 22.84 -1.17 4.50
CA HIS A 115 23.29 -1.51 3.16
C HIS A 115 22.51 -2.73 2.65
N THR A 116 21.86 -2.60 1.49
CA THR A 116 20.88 -3.58 1.00
C THR A 116 21.54 -4.85 0.45
N ASP A 117 22.80 -4.76 0.07
CA ASP A 117 23.62 -5.81 -0.53
C ASP A 117 24.32 -6.69 0.52
N THR A 118 24.87 -6.07 1.57
CA THR A 118 25.59 -6.79 2.64
C THR A 118 24.74 -7.03 3.89
N GLY A 119 23.71 -6.21 4.12
CA GLY A 119 22.98 -6.17 5.39
C GLY A 119 23.76 -5.52 6.54
N GLU A 120 24.88 -4.86 6.24
CA GLU A 120 25.65 -4.10 7.22
C GLU A 120 24.87 -2.85 7.67
N VAL A 121 24.97 -2.53 8.95
CA VAL A 121 24.30 -1.38 9.57
C VAL A 121 25.35 -0.40 10.06
N GLU A 122 25.22 0.85 9.66
CA GLU A 122 26.17 1.92 9.98
C GLU A 122 25.44 3.13 10.58
N LEU A 123 26.03 3.72 11.61
CA LEU A 123 25.58 5.00 12.15
C LEU A 123 26.23 6.14 11.37
N ASN A 124 25.42 7.05 10.83
CA ASN A 124 25.91 8.24 10.13
C ASN A 124 25.48 9.53 10.85
N TRP A 125 26.45 10.36 11.22
CA TRP A 125 26.23 11.65 11.85
C TRP A 125 26.19 12.77 10.80
N MET A 126 25.16 13.60 10.88
CA MET A 126 24.94 14.76 10.01
C MET A 126 25.02 16.02 10.87
N CYS A 127 26.23 16.45 11.19
CA CYS A 127 26.47 17.62 12.03
C CYS A 127 26.50 18.89 11.18
N THR A 128 25.61 19.84 11.48
CA THR A 128 25.81 21.21 11.01
C THR A 128 26.86 21.79 11.93
N GLY A 129 28.09 21.96 11.45
CA GLY A 129 29.20 22.47 12.27
C GLY A 129 28.79 23.74 13.00
N LEU A 130 28.41 23.61 14.28
CA LEU A 130 28.21 24.74 15.14
C LEU A 130 29.59 25.35 15.31
N ILE A 131 29.82 26.48 14.66
CA ILE A 131 30.92 27.37 15.03
C ILE A 131 30.48 27.91 16.39
N ASN A 132 31.02 27.36 17.47
CA ASN A 132 30.89 27.96 18.78
C ASN A 132 31.61 29.33 18.71
N GLU A 133 30.87 30.43 18.78
CA GLU A 133 31.42 31.76 19.12
C GLU A 133 31.76 31.85 20.60
#